data_AF-A0A0M4GUX1-F1
#
_entry.id   AF-A0A0M4GUX1-F1
#
_cell.length_a   1.000
_cell.length_b   1.000
_cell.length_c   1.000
_cell.angle_alpha   90.00
_cell.angle_beta   90.00
_cell.angle_gamma   90.00
#
_symmetry.space_group_name_H-M   'P 1'
#
loop_
_entity.id
_entity.type
_entity.pdbx_description
1 polymer ?
#
loop_
_entity_poly.entity_id
_entity_poly.type
_entity_poly.pdbx_seq_one_letter_code
_entity_poly.pdbx_strand_id
1 'polypeptide(L)'
;MKVDGDRRYLSTHPWITFGFKMDRLRPATWVLLGEAASKCEHLSSSAMPPEFAKELNQVSLERGAHGTTGIEGNSLSEEDVRAIVRGESRIPPSRAYQKQEIENIVDLFNEAYSAGVLVHFQEAIL
;
A
#
# COMPACT_ATOMS: atom_id res chain seq x y z
N MET A 1 12.94 -29.19 -8.65
CA MET A 1 13.34 -27.99 -7.87
C MET A 1 13.52 -28.42 -6.42
N LYS A 2 14.75 -28.48 -5.91
CA LYS A 2 15.00 -28.79 -4.50
C LYS A 2 14.77 -27.52 -3.68
N VAL A 3 13.72 -27.53 -2.88
CA VAL A 3 13.39 -26.57 -1.81
C VAL A 3 13.59 -27.38 -0.52
N ASP A 4 14.30 -26.99 0.52
CA ASP A 4 14.97 -25.75 0.91
C ASP A 4 16.04 -26.19 1.93
N GLY A 5 17.08 -25.37 2.14
CA GLY A 5 17.89 -25.49 3.35
C GLY A 5 17.00 -25.22 4.56
N ASP A 6 17.16 -26.02 5.61
CA ASP A 6 16.37 -25.98 6.85
C ASP A 6 16.07 -24.53 7.28
N ARG A 7 14.78 -24.17 7.39
CA ARG A 7 14.38 -22.80 7.78
C ARG A 7 14.96 -22.52 9.16
N ARG A 8 16.06 -21.75 9.23
CA ARG A 8 16.89 -21.56 10.44
C ARG A 8 16.09 -21.18 11.71
N TYR A 9 14.95 -20.51 11.56
CA TYR A 9 14.09 -20.19 12.70
C TYR A 9 13.50 -21.43 13.39
N LEU A 10 13.34 -22.56 12.68
CA LEU A 10 12.81 -23.80 13.26
C LEU A 10 13.75 -24.37 14.33
N SER A 11 15.06 -24.21 14.17
CA SER A 11 16.06 -24.67 15.15
C SER A 11 16.41 -23.60 16.18
N THR A 12 16.42 -22.32 15.80
CA THR A 12 16.88 -21.22 16.67
C THR A 12 15.77 -20.51 17.43
N HIS A 13 14.54 -20.51 16.91
CA HIS A 13 13.39 -19.76 17.44
C HIS A 13 12.09 -20.58 17.32
N PRO A 14 12.00 -21.76 17.97
CA PRO A 14 10.88 -22.70 17.80
C PRO A 14 9.51 -22.16 18.25
N TRP A 15 9.47 -21.02 18.96
CA TRP A 15 8.24 -20.33 19.34
C TRP A 15 7.66 -19.43 18.23
N ILE A 16 8.44 -19.08 17.20
CA ILE A 16 7.96 -18.30 16.06
C ILE A 16 7.27 -19.26 15.09
N THR A 17 5.97 -19.05 14.88
CA THR A 17 5.19 -19.82 13.91
C THR A 17 4.56 -18.88 12.90
N PHE A 18 4.71 -19.19 11.61
CA PHE A 18 4.08 -18.45 10.51
C PHE A 18 2.80 -19.15 10.05
N GLY A 19 2.01 -19.62 11.01
CA GLY A 19 0.75 -20.32 10.76
C GLY A 19 -0.43 -19.45 11.14
N PHE A 20 -1.30 -19.16 10.18
CA PHE A 20 -2.56 -18.50 10.46
C PHE A 20 -3.61 -19.53 10.90
N LYS A 21 -4.19 -19.33 12.09
CA LYS A 21 -5.15 -20.25 12.71
C LYS A 21 -6.54 -19.64 12.68
N MET A 22 -7.28 -19.93 11.61
CA MET A 22 -8.64 -19.39 11.38
C MET A 22 -9.62 -19.76 12.50
N ASP A 23 -9.46 -20.94 13.10
CA ASP A 23 -10.24 -21.45 14.23
C ASP A 23 -10.12 -20.59 15.51
N ARG A 24 -9.08 -19.75 15.60
CA ARG A 24 -8.86 -18.86 16.75
C ARG A 24 -9.53 -17.50 16.63
N LEU A 25 -10.15 -17.19 15.49
CA LEU A 25 -10.83 -15.92 15.30
C LEU A 25 -12.16 -15.92 16.04
N ARG A 26 -12.40 -14.88 16.85
CA ARG A 26 -13.66 -14.69 17.55
C ARG A 26 -14.79 -14.44 16.53
N PRO A 27 -16.04 -14.84 16.80
CA PRO A 27 -17.17 -14.55 15.91
C PRO A 27 -17.28 -13.08 15.49
N ALA A 28 -17.03 -12.14 16.42
CA ALA A 28 -17.03 -10.71 16.11
C ALA A 28 -15.97 -10.31 15.07
N THR A 29 -14.80 -10.96 15.08
CA THR A 29 -13.77 -10.73 14.07
C THR A 29 -14.22 -11.17 12.69
N TRP A 30 -14.93 -12.30 12.59
CA TRP A 30 -15.52 -12.75 11.33
C TRP A 30 -16.55 -11.78 10.78
N VAL A 31 -17.42 -11.23 11.65
CA VAL A 31 -18.41 -10.23 11.25
C VAL A 31 -17.73 -8.99 10.68
N LEU A 32 -16.70 -8.46 11.35
CA LEU A 32 -15.97 -7.28 10.90
C LEU A 32 -15.21 -7.52 9.59
N LEU A 33 -14.63 -8.70 9.41
CA LEU A 33 -13.97 -9.07 8.14
C LEU A 33 -14.98 -9.14 6.99
N GLY A 34 -16.16 -9.73 7.24
CA GLY A 34 -17.25 -9.76 6.26
C GLY A 34 -17.75 -8.36 5.90
N GLU A 35 -17.90 -7.48 6.88
CA GLU A 35 -18.29 -6.08 6.64
C GLU A 35 -17.23 -5.33 5.82
N ALA A 36 -15.94 -5.50 6.15
CA ALA A 36 -14.84 -4.91 5.38
C ALA A 36 -14.83 -5.39 3.94
N ALA A 37 -14.95 -6.71 3.71
CA ALA A 37 -15.03 -7.29 2.36
C ALA A 37 -16.24 -6.73 1.59
N SER A 38 -17.42 -6.71 2.20
CA SER A 38 -18.64 -6.17 1.59
C SER A 38 -18.50 -4.70 1.17
N LYS A 39 -17.85 -3.87 2.01
CA LYS A 39 -17.59 -2.46 1.70
C LYS A 39 -16.60 -2.30 0.54
N CYS A 40 -15.55 -3.12 0.49
CA CYS A 40 -14.60 -3.11 -0.62
C CYS A 40 -15.28 -3.48 -1.94
N GLU A 41 -16.12 -4.51 -1.96
CA GLU A 41 -16.89 -4.91 -3.14
C GLU A 41 -17.84 -3.79 -3.60
N HIS A 42 -18.58 -3.19 -2.67
CA HIS A 42 -19.48 -2.08 -2.97
C HIS A 42 -18.74 -0.88 -3.57
N LEU A 43 -17.60 -0.51 -2.98
CA LEU A 43 -16.77 0.59 -3.48
C LEU A 43 -16.23 0.28 -4.88
N SER A 44 -15.76 -0.95 -5.12
CA SER A 44 -15.25 -1.35 -6.44
C SER A 44 -16.31 -1.36 -7.54
N SER A 45 -17.58 -1.52 -7.17
CA SER A 45 -18.73 -1.52 -8.09
C SER A 45 -19.33 -0.12 -8.29
N SER A 46 -18.79 0.90 -7.62
CA SER A 46 -19.32 2.26 -7.70
C SER A 46 -18.94 2.91 -9.03
N ALA A 47 -19.95 3.43 -9.76
CA ALA A 47 -19.70 4.18 -10.98
C ALA A 47 -19.06 5.55 -10.63
N MET A 48 -17.85 5.78 -11.11
CA MET A 48 -17.13 7.05 -10.92
C MET A 48 -16.68 7.62 -12.27
N PRO A 49 -16.80 8.94 -12.48
CA PRO A 49 -16.20 9.60 -13.63
C PRO A 49 -14.67 9.38 -13.64
N PRO A 50 -14.03 9.19 -14.81
CA PRO A 50 -12.60 8.93 -14.91
C PRO A 50 -11.72 9.97 -14.20
N GLU A 51 -12.09 11.26 -14.30
CA GLU A 51 -11.33 12.33 -13.64
C GLU A 51 -11.39 12.25 -12.11
N PHE A 52 -12.54 11.88 -11.56
CA PHE A 52 -12.67 11.67 -10.11
C PHE A 52 -11.89 10.44 -9.65
N ALA A 53 -11.88 9.37 -10.45
CA ALA A 53 -11.08 8.19 -10.14
C ALA A 53 -9.57 8.50 -10.13
N LYS A 54 -9.09 9.32 -11.06
CA LYS A 54 -7.68 9.80 -11.08
C LYS A 54 -7.36 10.62 -9.84
N GLU A 55 -8.24 11.57 -9.47
CA GLU A 55 -8.06 12.38 -8.26
C GLU A 55 -8.00 11.50 -6.99
N LEU A 56 -8.92 10.53 -6.87
CA LEU A 56 -8.95 9.63 -5.72
C LEU A 56 -7.70 8.74 -5.64
N ASN A 57 -7.20 8.26 -6.79
CA ASN A 57 -5.95 7.50 -6.84
C ASN A 57 -4.78 8.36 -6.37
N GLN A 58 -4.69 9.59 -6.88
CA GLN A 58 -3.65 10.54 -6.45
C GLN A 58 -3.69 10.82 -4.94
N VAL A 59 -4.88 11.11 -4.38
CA VAL A 59 -5.02 11.33 -2.93
C VAL A 59 -4.61 10.08 -2.14
N SER A 60 -4.96 8.90 -2.63
CA SER A 60 -4.63 7.63 -1.99
C SER A 60 -3.12 7.37 -1.99
N LEU A 61 -2.44 7.65 -3.11
CA LEU A 61 -0.99 7.55 -3.24
C LEU A 61 -0.26 8.54 -2.31
N GLU A 62 -0.67 9.81 -2.33
CA GLU A 62 -0.10 10.88 -1.49
C GLU A 62 -0.21 10.53 0.00
N ARG A 63 -1.40 10.11 0.45
CA ARG A 63 -1.64 9.77 1.86
C ARG A 63 -1.02 8.45 2.27
N GLY A 64 -0.99 7.47 1.38
CA GLY A 64 -0.32 6.20 1.60
C GLY A 64 1.18 6.39 1.81
N ALA A 65 1.84 7.12 0.90
CA ALA A 65 3.25 7.44 1.00
C ALA A 65 3.57 8.21 2.29
N HIS A 66 2.83 9.30 2.55
CA HIS A 66 3.00 10.11 3.77
C HIS A 66 2.83 9.27 5.05
N GLY A 67 1.77 8.45 5.12
CA GLY A 67 1.50 7.62 6.29
C GLY A 67 2.58 6.56 6.54
N THR A 68 2.98 5.82 5.50
CA THR A 68 4.00 4.77 5.62
C THR A 68 5.35 5.33 6.03
N THR A 69 5.83 6.40 5.38
CA THR A 69 7.13 6.99 5.74
C THR A 69 7.08 7.74 7.07
N GLY A 70 5.94 8.33 7.42
CA GLY A 70 5.75 9.04 8.69
C GLY A 70 5.86 8.10 9.90
N ILE A 71 5.39 6.86 9.78
CA ILE A 71 5.56 5.83 10.83
C ILE A 71 7.04 5.55 11.10
N GLU A 72 7.87 5.57 10.05
CA GLU A 72 9.33 5.35 10.12
C GLU A 72 10.11 6.63 10.46
N GLY A 73 9.44 7.73 10.79
CA GLY A 73 10.07 8.96 11.28
C GLY A 73 10.34 10.04 10.22
N ASN A 74 9.80 9.89 9.01
CA ASN A 74 9.80 10.96 8.02
C ASN A 74 8.93 12.14 8.51
N SER A 75 9.42 13.37 8.36
CA SER A 75 8.78 14.57 8.90
C SER A 75 8.26 15.53 7.83
N LEU A 76 8.17 15.09 6.57
CA LEU A 76 7.58 15.89 5.49
C LEU A 76 6.07 16.01 5.72
N SER A 77 5.48 17.17 5.38
CA SER A 77 4.03 17.35 5.48
C SER A 77 3.29 16.67 4.31
N GLU A 78 1.97 16.54 4.40
CA GLU A 78 1.15 16.08 3.26
C GLU A 78 1.35 16.97 2.02
N GLU A 79 1.53 18.28 2.18
CA GLU A 79 1.81 19.22 1.09
C GLU A 79 3.18 18.98 0.45
N ASP A 80 4.21 18.70 1.25
CA ASP A 80 5.54 18.34 0.76
C ASP A 80 5.47 17.05 -0.06
N VAL A 81 4.77 16.03 0.44
CA VAL A 81 4.58 14.74 -0.25
C VAL A 81 3.80 14.95 -1.55
N ARG A 82 2.72 15.73 -1.54
CA ARG A 82 1.98 16.10 -2.75
C ARG A 82 2.87 16.79 -3.78
N ALA A 83 3.72 17.73 -3.36
CA ALA A 83 4.65 18.39 -4.26
C ALA A 83 5.69 17.41 -4.83
N ILE A 84 6.14 16.42 -4.06
CA ILE A 84 7.01 15.34 -4.55
C ILE A 84 6.31 14.50 -5.61
N VAL A 85 5.09 14.00 -5.32
CA VAL A 85 4.30 13.18 -6.25
C VAL A 85 4.02 13.92 -7.57
N ARG A 86 3.84 15.25 -7.52
CA ARG A 86 3.60 16.10 -8.70
C ARG A 86 4.88 16.52 -9.44
N GLY A 87 6.07 16.20 -8.92
CA GLY A 87 7.34 16.67 -9.49
C GLY A 87 7.62 18.17 -9.27
N GLU A 88 6.92 18.79 -8.32
CA GLU A 88 6.99 20.22 -7.97
C GLU A 88 7.85 20.50 -6.71
N SER A 89 8.42 19.45 -6.13
CA SER A 89 9.15 19.48 -4.86
C SER A 89 10.33 20.45 -4.85
N ARG A 90 10.45 21.19 -3.74
CA ARG A 90 11.57 22.10 -3.44
C ARG A 90 12.30 21.72 -2.15
N ILE A 91 12.25 20.44 -1.77
CA ILE A 91 12.85 19.96 -0.53
C ILE A 91 14.36 20.25 -0.52
N PRO A 92 14.90 20.84 0.55
CA PRO A 92 16.31 21.21 0.62
C PRO A 92 17.21 19.97 0.67
N PRO A 93 18.49 20.08 0.26
CA PRO A 93 19.43 18.97 0.27
C PRO A 93 19.60 18.26 1.63
N SER A 94 19.45 19.00 2.74
CA SER A 94 19.52 18.44 4.10
C SER A 94 18.42 17.42 4.40
N ARG A 95 17.34 17.40 3.63
CA ARG A 95 16.19 16.48 3.77
C ARG A 95 16.01 15.60 2.53
N ALA A 96 17.03 15.51 1.66
CA ALA A 96 16.95 14.71 0.43
C ALA A 96 16.62 13.24 0.70
N TYR A 97 17.09 12.68 1.82
CA TYR A 97 16.78 11.29 2.18
C TYR A 97 15.27 11.07 2.43
N GLN A 98 14.60 12.02 3.09
CA GLN A 98 13.15 11.94 3.33
C GLN A 98 12.37 12.04 2.03
N LYS A 99 12.85 12.85 1.08
CA LYS A 99 12.29 12.91 -0.27
C LYS A 99 12.46 11.56 -0.98
N GLN A 100 13.65 10.97 -0.92
CA GLN A 100 13.94 9.68 -1.54
C GLN A 100 13.06 8.55 -0.96
N GLU A 101 12.79 8.55 0.34
CA GLU A 101 11.88 7.58 0.97
C GLU A 101 10.46 7.66 0.36
N ILE A 102 9.94 8.87 0.13
CA ILE A 102 8.66 9.08 -0.52
C ILE A 102 8.71 8.59 -1.98
N GLU A 103 9.74 8.98 -2.74
CA GLU A 103 9.92 8.57 -4.13
C GLU A 103 9.97 7.05 -4.27
N ASN A 104 10.70 6.36 -3.38
CA ASN A 104 10.76 4.89 -3.38
C ASN A 104 9.39 4.23 -3.17
N ILE A 105 8.56 4.77 -2.27
CA ILE A 105 7.21 4.25 -2.03
C ILE A 105 6.30 4.51 -3.23
N VAL A 106 6.38 5.71 -3.82
CA VAL A 106 5.63 6.07 -5.03
C VAL A 106 6.01 5.18 -6.21
N ASP A 107 7.30 4.97 -6.43
CA ASP A 107 7.82 4.10 -7.48
C ASP A 107 7.34 2.65 -7.29
N LEU A 108 7.38 2.14 -6.05
CA LEU A 108 6.86 0.82 -5.72
C LEU A 108 5.36 0.69 -6.02
N PHE A 109 4.54 1.69 -5.67
CA PHE A 109 3.11 1.67 -5.95
C PHE A 109 2.84 1.69 -7.47
N ASN A 110 3.58 2.51 -8.22
CA ASN A 110 3.47 2.58 -9.67
C ASN A 110 3.94 1.28 -10.35
N GLU A 111 4.99 0.65 -9.85
CA GLU A 111 5.46 -0.65 -10.32
C GLU A 111 4.42 -1.74 -10.04
N ALA A 112 3.88 -1.82 -8.83
CA ALA A 112 2.85 -2.80 -8.48
C ALA A 112 1.58 -2.65 -9.35
N TYR A 113 1.21 -1.40 -9.68
CA TYR A 113 0.12 -1.12 -10.60
C TYR A 113 0.44 -1.54 -12.05
N SER A 114 1.70 -1.37 -12.48
CA SER A 114 2.16 -1.68 -13.84
C SER A 114 2.47 -3.17 -14.07
N ALA A 115 2.93 -3.89 -13.04
CA ALA A 115 3.47 -5.25 -13.13
C ALA A 115 2.41 -6.37 -13.05
N GLY A 116 1.17 -6.07 -12.66
CA GLY A 116 0.10 -7.06 -12.72
C GLY A 116 -0.89 -7.02 -11.58
N VAL A 117 -1.78 -6.03 -11.61
CA VAL A 117 -3.16 -6.30 -11.18
C VAL A 117 -4.04 -6.15 -12.41
N LEU A 118 -4.30 -7.28 -13.07
CA LEU A 118 -5.57 -7.54 -13.75
C LEU A 118 -6.69 -7.46 -12.71
N VAL A 119 -6.93 -6.29 -12.13
CA VAL A 119 -8.29 -5.90 -11.79
C VAL A 119 -8.91 -5.64 -13.15
N HIS A 120 -10.03 -6.27 -13.46
CA HIS A 120 -10.84 -5.89 -14.61
C HIS A 120 -11.27 -4.42 -14.47
N PHE A 121 -10.41 -3.51 -14.91
CA PHE A 121 -10.72 -2.14 -15.31
C PHE A 121 -10.29 -1.98 -16.78
N GLN A 122 -10.67 -2.94 -17.62
CA GLN A 122 -10.98 -2.66 -19.02
C GLN A 122 -12.31 -1.87 -18.97
N GLU A 123 -12.47 -0.63 -19.42
CA GLU A 123 -11.77 0.17 -20.41
C GLU A 123 -11.95 1.66 -20.00
N ALA A 124 -10.89 2.45 -19.87
CA ALA A 124 -10.97 3.92 -19.90
C ALA A 124 -9.60 4.61 -20.08
N ILE A 125 -8.62 3.92 -20.67
CA ILE A 125 -7.31 4.52 -20.96
C ILE A 125 -6.84 3.99 -22.33
N LEU A 126 -7.56 4.41 -23.36
CA LEU A 126 -7.09 4.85 -24.68
C LEU A 126 -8.28 5.53 -25.38
#